data_AF-A0A453FM83-F1
#
_entry.id   AF-A0A453FM83-F1
#
_cell.length_a   1.000
_cell.length_b   1.000
_cell.length_c   1.000
_cell.angle_alpha   90.00
_cell.angle_beta   90.00
_cell.angle_gamma   90.00
#
_symmetry.space_group_name_H-M   'P 1'
#
loop_
_entity.id
_entity.type
_entity.pdbx_description
1 polymer ?
#
loop_
_entity_poly.entity_id
_entity_poly.type
_entity_poly.pdbx_seq_one_letter_code
_entity_poly.pdbx_strand_id
1 'polypeptide(L)' 'MYAVVAAVDLYEDFVPWCQRSRVIRRYDDGSFDAELEIGFKFFVESYVSHVEMEKPKYIKVRLV' A
#
# COMPACT_ATOMS: atom_id res chain seq x y z
N MET A 1 -5.96 11.87 7.40
CA MET A 1 -4.94 11.75 6.35
C MET A 1 -4.04 10.52 6.50
N TYR A 2 -3.57 10.16 7.72
CA TYR A 2 -2.89 8.86 7.96
C TYR A 2 -3.70 7.64 7.53
N ALA A 3 -5.03 7.69 7.69
CA ALA A 3 -5.93 6.63 7.28
C ALA A 3 -5.97 6.39 5.77
N VAL A 4 -5.62 7.38 4.93
CA VAL A 4 -5.65 7.25 3.46
C VAL A 4 -4.39 6.57 2.95
N VAL A 5 -3.23 6.89 3.53
CA VAL A 5 -1.97 6.19 3.22
C VAL A 5 -1.93 4.78 3.84
N ALA A 6 -2.57 4.61 5.00
CA ALA A 6 -2.80 3.29 5.59
C ALA A 6 -3.87 2.49 4.83
N ALA A 7 -4.80 3.17 4.15
CA ALA A 7 -5.76 2.56 3.26
C ALA A 7 -5.24 2.56 1.83
N VAL A 8 -4.12 1.86 1.64
CA VAL A 8 -3.76 1.36 0.30
C VAL A 8 -4.95 0.62 -0.31
N ASP A 9 -5.80 0.01 0.54
CA ASP A 9 -7.09 -0.63 0.25
C ASP A 9 -8.09 0.25 -0.52
N LEU A 10 -7.94 1.57 -0.52
CA LEU A 10 -8.83 2.52 -1.21
C LEU A 10 -8.32 2.92 -2.61
N TYR A 11 -7.16 2.42 -3.04
CA TYR A 11 -6.65 2.73 -4.39
C TYR A 11 -7.46 2.07 -5.51
N GLU A 12 -8.22 1.01 -5.21
CA GLU A 12 -9.18 0.39 -6.15
C GLU A 12 -10.25 1.37 -6.64
N ASP A 13 -10.66 2.31 -5.79
CA ASP A 13 -11.71 3.30 -6.09
C ASP A 13 -11.14 4.56 -6.78
N PHE A 14 -9.86 4.87 -6.55
CA PHE A 14 -9.20 6.09 -7.03
C PHE A 14 -8.38 5.90 -8.31
N VAL A 15 -7.89 4.70 -8.57
CA VAL A 15 -7.09 4.39 -9.76
C VAL A 15 -7.92 3.44 -10.61
N PRO A 16 -8.35 3.82 -11.83
CA PRO A 16 -9.22 3.00 -12.69
C PRO A 16 -8.61 1.66 -13.17
N TRP A 17 -7.46 1.28 -12.60
CA TRP A 17 -6.61 0.14 -12.94
C TRP A 17 -6.03 -0.54 -11.69
N CYS A 18 -6.38 -0.12 -10.46
CA CYS A 18 -5.93 -0.84 -9.26
C CYS A 18 -6.84 -2.06 -9.06
N GLN A 19 -6.26 -3.25 -9.20
CA GLN A 19 -6.99 -4.51 -9.11
C GLN A 19 -6.93 -5.12 -7.71
N ARG A 20 -5.88 -4.81 -6.93
CA ARG A 20 -5.71 -5.35 -5.60
C ARG A 20 -4.89 -4.41 -4.73
N SER A 21 -5.33 -4.22 -3.51
CA SER A 21 -4.47 -3.74 -2.43
C SER A 21 -4.70 -4.62 -1.21
N ARG A 22 -3.64 -5.05 -0.53
CA ARG A 22 -3.76 -5.66 0.79
C ARG A 22 -2.49 -5.54 1.61
N VAL A 23 -2.64 -5.58 2.92
CA VAL A 23 -1.52 -5.81 3.84
C VAL A 23 -1.14 -7.29 3.82
N ILE A 24 0.08 -7.61 3.38
CA ILE A 24 0.59 -8.98 3.32
C ILE A 24 1.32 -9.38 4.61
N ARG A 25 1.87 -8.41 5.34
CA ARG A 25 2.64 -8.67 6.56
C ARG A 25 2.56 -7.51 7.53
N ARG A 26 2.47 -7.80 8.82
CA ARG A 26 2.59 -6.80 9.89
C ARG A 26 3.78 -7.17 10.76
N TYR A 27 4.50 -6.16 11.21
CA TYR A 27 5.67 -6.29 12.07
C TYR A 27 5.35 -5.72 13.46
N ASP A 28 6.07 -6.23 14.47
CA ASP A 28 5.88 -5.87 15.89
C ASP A 28 6.30 -4.42 16.19
N ASP A 29 7.14 -3.83 15.33
CA ASP A 29 7.58 -2.43 15.40
C ASP A 29 6.53 -1.43 14.87
N GLY A 30 5.36 -1.92 14.45
CA GLY A 30 4.28 -1.11 13.90
C GLY A 30 4.43 -0.81 12.40
N SER A 31 5.46 -1.35 11.74
CA SER A 31 5.56 -1.35 10.28
C SER A 31 4.74 -2.48 9.66
N PHE A 32 4.46 -2.38 8.36
CA PHE A 32 3.74 -3.42 7.62
C PHE A 32 4.11 -3.40 6.14
N ASP A 33 4.03 -4.56 5.51
CA ASP A 33 4.16 -4.69 4.06
C ASP A 33 2.77 -4.68 3.42
N ALA A 34 2.60 -3.86 2.40
CA ALA A 34 1.41 -3.78 1.58
C ALA A 34 1.73 -4.12 0.13
N GLU A 35 0.95 -5.03 -0.44
CA GLU A 35 0.97 -5.37 -1.86
C GLU A 35 -0.08 -4.54 -2.58
N LEU A 36 0.32 -3.93 -3.70
CA LEU A 36 -0.52 -3.19 -4.62
C LEU A 36 -0.37 -3.78 -6.02
N GLU A 37 -1.47 -4.18 -6.62
CA GLU A 37 -1.54 -4.70 -8.00
C GLU A 37 -2.28 -3.70 -8.89
N ILE A 38 -1.61 -3.28 -9.96
CA ILE A 38 -2.13 -2.38 -10.97
C ILE A 38 -2.22 -3.16 -12.28
N GLY A 39 -3.43 -3.36 -12.80
CA GLY A 39 -3.67 -3.98 -14.09
C GLY A 39 -3.98 -2.93 -15.15
N PHE A 40 -3.13 -2.74 -16.16
CA PHE A 40 -3.37 -1.87 -17.31
C PHE A 40 -3.48 -2.67 -18.61
N LYS A 41 -4.69 -2.74 -19.18
CA LYS A 41 -5.06 -3.49 -20.39
C LYS A 41 -4.62 -4.97 -20.39
N PHE A 42 -3.37 -5.23 -20.76
CA PHE A 42 -2.76 -6.56 -20.91
C PHE A 42 -1.59 -6.81 -19.96
N PHE A 43 -1.20 -5.81 -19.16
CA PHE A 43 -0.12 -5.91 -18.20
C PHE A 43 -0.67 -5.84 -16.79
N VAL A 44 -0.25 -6.76 -15.95
CA VAL A 44 -0.48 -6.71 -14.52
C VAL A 44 0.87 -6.47 -13.86
N GLU A 45 0.94 -5.42 -13.07
CA GLU A 45 2.15 -5.03 -12.36
C GLU A 45 1.87 -5.07 -10.86
N SER A 46 2.60 -5.91 -10.15
CA SER A 46 2.49 -6.05 -8.70
C SER A 46 3.69 -5.40 -8.02
N TYR A 47 3.40 -4.57 -7.04
CA TYR A 47 4.37 -3.85 -6.24
C TYR A 47 4.17 -4.19 -4.77
N VAL A 48 5.26 -4.52 -4.10
CA VAL A 48 5.26 -4.64 -2.65
C VAL A 48 5.92 -3.38 -2.07
N SER A 49 5.28 -2.82 -1.06
CA SER A 49 5.77 -1.64 -0.36
C SER A 49 5.85 -1.91 1.13
N HIS A 50 6.94 -1.48 1.75
CA HIS A 50 7.14 -1.48 3.18
C HIS A 50 6.75 -0.11 3.73
N VAL A 51 5.77 -0.09 4.63
CA VAL A 51 5.21 1.11 5.22
C VAL A 51 5.56 1.17 6.71
N GLU A 52 6.27 2.23 7.09
CA GLU A 52 6.57 2.57 8.47
C GLU A 52 5.78 3.82 8.85
N MET A 53 5.13 3.82 10.00
CA MET A 53 4.43 5.00 10.49
C MET A 53 4.71 5.23 11.98
N GLU A 54 5.02 6.48 12.34
CA GLU A 54 5.13 6.91 13.74
C GLU A 54 4.15 8.06 13.95
N LYS A 55 2.99 7.78 14.55
CA LYS A 55 2.00 8.82 14.86
C LYS A 55 2.53 9.71 15.99
N PRO A 56 2.41 11.05 15.91
CA PRO A 56 1.85 11.87 14.81
C PRO A 56 2.89 12.38 13.79
N LYS A 57 4.15 11.93 13.87
CA LYS A 57 5.30 12.54 13.19
C LYS A 57 5.39 12.25 11.69
N TYR A 58 5.44 10.98 11.27
CA TYR A 58 5.67 10.66 9.85
C TYR A 58 5.08 9.32 9.40
N ILE A 59 4.96 9.21 8.07
CA ILE A 59 4.73 7.96 7.33
C ILE A 59 5.85 7.87 6.30
N LYS A 60 6.51 6.71 6.22
CA LYS A 60 7.57 6.41 5.25
C LYS A 60 7.17 5.17 4.48
N VAL A 61 7.23 5.27 3.15
CA VAL A 61 6.92 4.17 2.24
C VAL A 61 8.18 3.85 1.44
N ARG A 62 8.56 2.58 1.35
CA ARG A 62 9.66 2.08 0.53
C ARG A 62 9.14 0.97 -0.39
N LEU A 63 9.50 1.00 -1.66
CA LEU A 63 9.32 -0.15 -2.55
C LEU A 63 10.34 -1.22 -2.15
N VAL A 64 9.88 -2.46 -2.00
CA VAL A 64 10.70 -3.64 -1.66
C VAL A 64 10.77 -4.61 -2.82
#